data_AF-A0A924GVY3-F1
#
_entry.id   AF-A0A924GVY3-F1
#
_cell.length_a   1.000
_cell.length_b   1.000
_cell.length_c   1.000
_cell.angle_alpha   90.00
_cell.angle_beta   90.00
_cell.angle_gamma   90.00
#
_symmetry.space_group_name_H-M   'P 1'
#
loop_
_entity.id
_entity.type
_entity.pdbx_description
1 polymer ?
#
loop_
_entity_poly.entity_id
_entity_poly.type
_entity_poly.pdbx_seq_one_letter_code
_entity_poly.pdbx_strand_id
1 'polypeptide(L)'
;MSRLSLTRVKIYRTVARQLHGVVPCWICREPVSLEDATLEHIKPLAEGGSSHIENLAISHLACNNGRHARAAASPKPPSTA
;
A
#
# COMPACT_ATOMS: atom_id res chain seq x y z
N MET A 1 -7.35 19.05 7.57
CA MET A 1 -7.28 17.82 6.73
C MET A 1 -6.04 17.90 5.84
N SER A 2 -5.13 16.94 5.92
CA SER A 2 -3.87 16.96 5.14
C SER A 2 -4.14 16.58 3.68
N ARG A 3 -3.36 17.13 2.73
CA ARG A 3 -3.47 16.87 1.27
C ARG A 3 -3.43 15.37 0.93
N LEU A 4 -2.72 14.58 1.75
CA LEU A 4 -2.59 13.12 1.62
C LEU A 4 -3.89 12.37 1.95
N SER A 5 -4.70 12.86 2.89
CA SER A 5 -5.97 12.23 3.27
C SER A 5 -6.99 12.22 2.13
N LEU A 6 -7.04 13.30 1.34
CA LEU A 6 -7.89 13.41 0.15
C LEU A 6 -7.40 12.49 -0.98
N THR A 7 -6.08 12.40 -1.16
CA THR A 7 -5.46 11.53 -2.16
C THR A 7 -5.76 10.06 -1.88
N ARG A 8 -5.70 9.62 -0.62
CA ARG A 8 -6.07 8.25 -0.21
C ARG A 8 -7.49 7.89 -0.64
N VAL A 9 -8.47 8.71 -0.24
CA VAL A 9 -9.89 8.43 -0.52
C VAL A 9 -10.15 8.42 -2.02
N LYS A 10 -9.51 9.33 -2.76
CA LYS A 10 -9.64 9.38 -4.23
C LYS A 10 -9.09 8.11 -4.87
N ILE A 11 -7.88 7.67 -4.51
CA ILE A 11 -7.27 6.46 -5.06
C ILE A 11 -8.09 5.23 -4.70
N TYR A 12 -8.49 5.08 -3.43
CA TYR A 12 -9.35 3.98 -2.99
C TYR A 12 -10.62 3.89 -3.84
N ARG A 13 -11.34 5.00 -4.00
CA ARG A 13 -12.59 5.03 -4.80
C ARG A 13 -12.35 4.72 -6.27
N THR A 14 -11.23 5.17 -6.84
CA THR A 14 -10.86 4.83 -8.23
C THR A 14 -10.63 3.33 -8.38
N VAL A 15 -9.83 2.73 -7.49
CA VAL A 15 -9.53 1.29 -7.51
C VAL A 15 -10.81 0.48 -7.30
N ALA A 16 -11.63 0.86 -6.31
CA ALA A 16 -12.91 0.21 -6.05
C ALA A 16 -13.81 0.23 -7.30
N ARG A 17 -13.88 1.35 -8.03
CA ARG A 17 -14.65 1.42 -9.28
C ARG A 17 -14.11 0.51 -10.37
N GLN A 18 -12.79 0.38 -10.48
CA GLN A 18 -12.14 -0.48 -11.48
C GLN A 18 -12.28 -1.97 -11.17
N LEU A 19 -12.39 -2.32 -9.88
CA LEU A 19 -12.39 -3.69 -9.39
C LEU A 19 -13.72 -4.07 -8.72
N HIS A 20 -14.85 -3.58 -9.26
CA HIS A 20 -16.21 -3.97 -8.88
C HIS A 20 -16.54 -3.82 -7.38
N GLY A 21 -16.01 -2.78 -6.75
CA GLY A 21 -16.22 -2.45 -5.34
C GLY A 21 -15.16 -3.03 -4.40
N VAL A 22 -14.24 -3.85 -4.91
CA VAL A 22 -13.18 -4.47 -4.10
C VAL A 22 -11.88 -3.70 -4.26
N VAL A 23 -11.19 -3.40 -3.17
CA VAL A 23 -9.85 -2.80 -3.20
C VAL A 23 -8.85 -3.80 -2.63
N PRO A 24 -8.03 -4.46 -3.46
CA PRO A 24 -7.07 -5.44 -2.97
C PRO A 24 -5.87 -4.74 -2.33
N CYS A 25 -5.41 -5.28 -1.20
CA CYS A 25 -4.17 -4.88 -0.56
C CYS A 25 -3.00 -5.19 -1.48
N TRP A 26 -2.07 -4.26 -1.65
CA TRP A 26 -0.87 -4.47 -2.45
C TRP A 26 0.02 -5.61 -1.90
N ILE A 27 0.01 -5.81 -0.57
CA ILE A 27 0.89 -6.75 0.12
C ILE A 27 0.29 -8.15 0.18
N CYS A 28 -0.89 -8.31 0.79
CA CYS A 28 -1.52 -9.62 1.01
C CYS A 28 -2.59 -9.99 -0.02
N ARG A 29 -2.99 -9.06 -0.90
CA ARG A 29 -4.05 -9.22 -1.92
C ARG A 29 -5.47 -9.37 -1.38
N GLU A 30 -5.68 -9.40 -0.06
CA GLU A 30 -7.00 -9.41 0.53
C GLU A 30 -7.72 -8.04 0.42
N PRO A 31 -9.06 -8.01 0.45
CA PRO A 31 -9.82 -6.76 0.41
C PRO A 31 -9.48 -5.82 1.58
N VAL A 32 -9.31 -4.55 1.27
CA VAL A 32 -9.05 -3.46 2.22
C VAL A 32 -10.33 -2.62 2.34
N SER A 33 -10.77 -2.34 3.56
CA SER A 33 -11.85 -1.38 3.80
C SER A 33 -11.32 0.06 3.82
N LEU A 34 -12.19 1.05 3.61
CA LEU A 34 -11.76 2.44 3.49
C LEU A 34 -11.13 2.98 4.78
N GLU A 35 -11.62 2.51 5.94
CA GLU A 35 -11.11 2.87 7.25
C GLU A 35 -9.71 2.33 7.52
N ASP A 36 -9.40 1.11 7.04
CA ASP A 36 -8.09 0.48 7.19
C ASP A 36 -7.15 0.76 6.00
N ALA A 37 -7.66 1.40 4.94
CA ALA A 37 -6.87 1.79 3.80
C ALA A 37 -5.79 2.79 4.22
N THR A 38 -4.56 2.46 3.86
CA THR A 38 -3.42 3.35 3.86
C THR A 38 -2.94 3.59 2.44
N LEU A 39 -2.27 4.72 2.24
CA LEU A 39 -1.68 5.09 0.95
C LEU A 39 -0.17 5.00 1.09
N GLU A 40 0.45 4.08 0.37
CA GLU A 40 1.89 3.84 0.43
C GLU A 40 2.56 4.05 -0.92
N HIS A 41 3.84 4.38 -0.90
CA HIS A 41 4.66 4.40 -2.11
C HIS A 41 5.14 2.99 -2.43
N ILE A 42 4.99 2.57 -3.68
CA ILE A 42 5.51 1.28 -4.16
C ILE A 42 7.03 1.29 -4.04
N LYS A 43 7.67 2.29 -4.67
CA LYS A 43 9.07 2.65 -4.50
C LYS A 43 9.21 3.79 -3.48
N PRO A 44 10.00 3.65 -2.40
CA PRO A 44 10.20 4.72 -1.42
C PRO A 44 10.75 6.02 -2.03
N LEU A 45 10.33 7.18 -1.49
CA LEU A 45 10.85 8.49 -1.92
C LEU A 45 12.38 8.60 -1.79
N ALA A 46 12.95 8.01 -0.73
CA ALA A 46 14.40 8.01 -0.48
C ALA A 46 15.20 7.27 -1.57
N GLU A 47 14.58 6.32 -2.26
CA GLU A 47 15.18 5.56 -3.35
C GLU A 47 14.87 6.18 -4.73
N GLY A 48 14.27 7.38 -4.76
CA GLY A 48 13.83 8.05 -5.98
C GLY A 48 12.44 7.64 -6.45
N GLY A 49 11.58 7.17 -5.55
CA GLY A 49 10.15 7.02 -5.82
C GLY A 49 9.46 8.37 -5.99
N SER A 50 8.36 8.40 -6.73
CA SER A 50 7.56 9.61 -6.96
C SER A 50 6.24 9.57 -6.19
N SER A 51 5.60 10.72 -5.98
CA SER A 51 4.24 10.79 -5.40
C SER A 51 3.14 10.77 -6.47
N HIS A 52 3.45 10.33 -7.69
CA HIS A 52 2.47 10.13 -8.75
C HIS A 52 1.64 8.88 -8.48
N ILE A 53 0.40 8.86 -8.98
CA ILE A 53 -0.56 7.76 -8.77
C ILE A 53 -0.01 6.39 -9.19
N GLU A 54 0.90 6.38 -10.16
CA GLU A 54 1.58 5.21 -10.71
C GLU A 54 2.49 4.52 -9.68
N ASN A 55 3.05 5.29 -8.75
CA ASN A 55 3.93 4.81 -7.69
C ASN A 55 3.20 4.74 -6.34
N LEU A 56 1.87 4.81 -6.33
CA LEU A 56 1.05 4.76 -5.13
C LEU A 56 0.20 3.50 -5.12
N ALA A 57 0.10 2.87 -3.95
CA ALA A 57 -0.71 1.68 -3.73
C ALA A 57 -1.55 1.79 -2.45
N ILE A 58 -2.60 0.97 -2.37
CA ILE A 58 -3.43 0.82 -1.18
C ILE A 58 -3.06 -0.48 -0.47
N SER A 59 -2.94 -0.42 0.86
CA SER A 59 -2.78 -1.58 1.73
C SER A 59 -3.46 -1.34 3.08
N HIS A 60 -3.69 -2.42 3.81
CA HIS A 60 -4.10 -2.36 5.22
C HIS A 60 -3.06 -1.63 6.06
N LEU A 61 -3.48 -0.96 7.12
CA LEU A 61 -2.58 -0.32 8.08
C LEU A 61 -1.59 -1.32 8.68
N ALA A 62 -2.07 -2.52 9.02
CA ALA A 62 -1.24 -3.59 9.57
C ALA A 62 -0.18 -4.08 8.57
N CYS A 63 -0.57 -4.30 7.31
CA CYS A 63 0.35 -4.74 6.26
C CYS A 63 1.43 -3.69 5.97
N ASN A 64 1.03 -2.42 5.86
CA ASN A 64 1.96 -1.31 5.64
C ASN A 64 2.98 -1.19 6.79
N ASN A 65 2.50 -1.21 8.04
CA ASN A 65 3.37 -1.15 9.21
C ASN A 65 4.33 -2.35 9.29
N GLY A 66 3.84 -3.56 8.99
CA GLY A 66 4.65 -4.78 8.96
C GLY A 66 5.72 -4.77 7.86
N ARG A 67 5.47 -4.11 6.72
CA ARG A 67 6.45 -3.94 5.63
C ARG A 67 7.64 -3.11 6.09
N HIS A 68 7.40 -2.00 6.78
CA HIS A 68 8.48 -1.17 7.33
C HIS A 68 9.27 -1.90 8.42
N ALA A 69 8.62 -2.71 9.25
CA ALA A 69 9.29 -3.56 10.23
C ALA A 69 10.17 -4.65 9.57
N ARG A 70 9.71 -5.28 8.47
CA ARG A 70 10.51 -6.25 7.69
C ARG A 70 11.61 -5.61 6.85
N ALA A 71 11.48 -4.34 6.47
CA ALA A 71 12.58 -3.61 5.81
C ALA A 71 13.76 -3.35 6.79
N ALA A 72 13.49 -3.26 8.09
CA ALA A 72 14.53 -3.22 9.14
C ALA A 72 15.06 -4.62 9.52
N ALA A 73 14.36 -5.69 9.16
CA ALA A 73 14.74 -7.07 9.45
C ALA A 73 14.60 -7.91 8.18
N SER A 74 15.62 -7.90 7.31
CA SER A 74 15.68 -8.80 6.15
C SER A 74 15.47 -10.25 6.58
N PRO A 75 14.38 -10.93 6.19
CA PRO A 75 14.33 -12.37 6.32
C PRO A 75 15.07 -12.96 5.12
N LYS A 76 16.24 -13.54 5.41
CA LYS A 76 17.01 -14.40 4.51
C LYS A 76 16.07 -15.40 3.82
N PRO A 77 16.18 -15.65 2.50
CA PRO A 77 15.35 -16.66 1.85
C PRO A 77 15.55 -18.03 2.52
N PRO A 78 14.50 -18.85 2.66
CA PRO A 78 14.65 -20.18 3.21
C PRO A 78 15.57 -21.00 2.32
N SER A 79 16.63 -21.52 2.94
CA SER A 79 17.53 -22.51 2.38
C SER A 79 16.73 -23.78 2.09
N THR A 80 16.47 -24.08 0.82
CA THR A 80 16.07 -25.43 0.42
C THR A 80 17.28 -26.36 0.47
N ALA A 81 17.08 -27.49 1.14
CA ALA A 81 18.02 -28.58 1.35
C ALA A 81 18.38 -29.35 0.07
#